data_AF-A0A0V0ZPC8-F1
#
_entry.id   AF-A0A0V0ZPC8-F1
#
_cell.length_a   1.000
_cell.length_b   1.000
_cell.length_c   1.000
_cell.angle_alpha   90.00
_cell.angle_beta   90.00
_cell.angle_gamma   90.00
#
_symmetry.space_group_name_H-M   'P 1'
#
loop_
_entity.id
_entity.type
_entity.pdbx_description
1 polymer ?
#
loop_
_entity_poly.entity_id
_entity_poly.type
_entity_poly.pdbx_seq_one_letter_code
_entity_poly.pdbx_strand_id
1 'polypeptide(L)'
;MKSVRCFLISFLFLTVLDASLASSCEAPDGTDKTLFYTECKPEVKHSLKIKNLSIKNEKGEENYPVDMRHKMNLRVTSFNGGGVLNNIFADIDLQYFGKLLWGSCSWHSLPTMGLLRNIKQCYNCPLQPGNNTLVLNFDFSPYSPVIGLLAGGGIYAMDIVMRDADNPTDEIACLRVESKISN
;
A
#
# COMPACT_ATOMS: atom_id res chain seq x y z
N MET A 1 14.80 36.19 -73.46
CA MET A 1 15.72 35.07 -73.20
C MET A 1 15.61 34.66 -71.75
N LYS A 2 15.53 33.35 -71.52
CA LYS A 2 15.20 32.67 -70.26
C LYS A 2 16.24 32.92 -69.17
N SER A 3 15.81 33.10 -67.93
CA SER A 3 16.54 32.54 -66.78
C SER A 3 15.59 32.34 -65.60
N VAL A 4 15.17 31.08 -65.47
CA VAL A 4 14.49 30.54 -64.29
C VAL A 4 15.55 30.35 -63.23
N ARG A 5 15.40 30.96 -62.06
CA ARG A 5 16.15 30.57 -60.86
C ARG A 5 15.17 30.22 -59.76
N CYS A 6 14.91 28.91 -59.65
CA CYS A 6 14.41 28.25 -58.46
C CYS A 6 15.18 28.74 -57.24
N PHE A 7 14.51 29.42 -56.32
CA PHE A 7 14.98 29.47 -54.94
C PHE A 7 14.30 28.34 -54.19
N LEU A 8 15.11 27.35 -53.82
CA LEU A 8 14.76 26.22 -52.98
C LEU A 8 14.25 26.72 -51.63
N ILE A 9 12.97 26.53 -51.35
CA ILE A 9 12.42 26.65 -50.00
C ILE A 9 12.81 25.36 -49.28
N SER A 10 13.92 25.41 -48.54
CA SER A 10 14.34 24.33 -47.66
C SER A 10 13.46 24.35 -46.40
N PHE A 11 12.34 23.63 -46.43
CA PHE A 11 11.58 23.32 -45.21
C PHE A 11 12.37 22.29 -44.39
N LEU A 12 13.15 22.78 -43.42
CA LEU A 12 13.66 21.96 -42.31
C LEU A 12 12.47 21.59 -41.42
N PHE A 13 11.88 20.42 -41.68
CA PHE A 13 11.04 19.75 -40.69
C PHE A 13 11.94 19.23 -39.57
N LEU A 14 12.07 20.01 -38.49
CA LEU A 14 12.53 19.50 -37.21
C LEU A 14 11.45 18.57 -36.66
N THR A 15 11.54 17.29 -36.98
CA THR A 15 10.81 16.25 -36.25
C THR A 15 11.41 16.19 -34.85
N VAL A 16 10.72 16.78 -33.89
CA VAL A 16 11.01 16.60 -32.47
C VAL A 16 10.75 15.12 -32.18
N LEU A 17 11.81 14.32 -32.12
CA LEU A 17 11.73 12.96 -31.66
C LEU A 17 11.59 13.05 -30.14
N ASP A 18 10.36 13.13 -29.64
CA ASP A 18 10.07 12.93 -28.22
C ASP A 18 10.42 11.48 -27.89
N ALA A 19 11.68 11.27 -27.55
CA ALA A 19 12.13 10.07 -26.88
C ALA A 19 11.58 10.10 -25.46
N SER A 20 10.29 9.81 -25.27
CA SER A 20 9.75 9.42 -23.97
C SER A 20 10.30 8.03 -23.64
N LEU A 21 11.58 8.02 -23.23
CA LEU A 21 12.27 6.87 -22.67
C LEU A 21 11.51 6.44 -21.40
N ALA A 22 11.01 5.20 -21.41
CA ALA A 22 10.41 4.48 -20.31
C ALA A 22 9.33 5.25 -19.51
N SER A 23 8.05 5.02 -19.85
CA SER A 23 6.95 5.40 -18.96
C SER A 23 7.02 4.57 -17.66
N SER A 24 7.88 4.95 -16.72
CA SER A 24 7.76 4.50 -15.34
C SER A 24 6.39 4.93 -14.83
N CYS A 25 5.66 4.04 -14.17
CA CYS A 25 4.36 4.39 -13.62
C CYS A 25 4.49 5.52 -12.61
N GLU A 26 3.77 6.60 -12.83
CA GLU A 26 3.59 7.62 -11.82
C GLU A 26 2.83 7.01 -10.63
N ALA A 27 3.26 7.31 -9.41
CA ALA A 27 2.63 6.77 -8.24
C ALA A 27 1.18 7.29 -8.14
N PRO A 28 0.18 6.42 -7.90
CA PRO A 28 -1.19 6.85 -7.70
C PRO A 28 -1.26 7.76 -6.48
N ASP A 29 -2.08 8.80 -6.58
CA ASP A 29 -2.44 9.72 -5.49
C ASP A 29 -1.26 10.39 -4.74
N GLY A 30 -0.05 10.39 -5.31
CA GLY A 30 1.15 10.93 -4.66
C GLY A 30 1.78 9.98 -3.63
N THR A 31 1.50 8.67 -3.76
CA THR A 31 2.04 7.60 -2.89
C THR A 31 3.57 7.52 -2.94
N ASP A 32 4.24 8.22 -3.86
CA ASP A 32 5.70 8.36 -3.85
C ASP A 32 6.23 9.26 -2.72
N LYS A 33 5.36 10.05 -2.05
CA LYS A 33 5.73 11.06 -1.04
C LYS A 33 5.11 10.85 0.33
N THR A 34 3.98 10.16 0.41
CA THR A 34 3.26 9.91 1.67
C THR A 34 2.54 8.58 1.63
N LEU A 35 2.23 8.07 2.82
CA LEU A 35 1.37 6.91 3.01
C LEU A 35 -0.10 7.33 2.91
N PHE A 36 -0.91 6.48 2.29
CA PHE A 36 -2.37 6.60 2.25
C PHE A 36 -3.01 5.38 2.89
N TYR A 37 -4.17 5.57 3.52
CA TYR A 37 -4.97 4.47 4.00
C TYR A 37 -6.46 4.76 3.85
N THR A 38 -7.22 3.72 3.50
CA THR A 38 -8.66 3.79 3.23
C THR A 38 -9.34 2.48 3.65
N GLU A 39 -10.66 2.41 3.62
CA GLU A 39 -11.39 1.17 3.83
C GLU A 39 -11.45 0.37 2.51
N CYS A 40 -10.98 -0.89 2.49
CA CYS A 40 -10.91 -1.70 1.24
C CYS A 40 -12.26 -2.27 0.79
N LYS A 41 -13.25 -2.36 1.68
CA LYS A 41 -14.61 -2.85 1.38
C LYS A 41 -15.66 -1.93 1.99
N PRO A 42 -15.82 -0.70 1.48
CA PRO A 42 -16.74 0.29 2.05
C PRO A 42 -18.21 -0.14 1.99
N GLU A 43 -18.56 -1.10 1.12
CA GLU A 43 -19.89 -1.70 0.99
C GLU A 43 -20.23 -2.68 2.12
N VAL A 44 -19.21 -3.21 2.82
CA VAL A 44 -19.40 -4.11 3.96
C VAL A 44 -19.49 -3.29 5.25
N LYS A 45 -20.51 -3.59 6.06
CA LYS A 45 -20.70 -2.93 7.35
C LYS A 45 -19.72 -3.48 8.39
N HIS A 46 -18.57 -2.83 8.51
CA HIS A 46 -17.58 -3.13 9.54
C HIS A 46 -17.94 -2.52 10.91
N SER A 47 -17.80 -3.32 11.98
CA SER A 47 -18.02 -2.90 13.37
C SER A 47 -16.83 -2.10 13.92
N LEU A 48 -15.62 -2.38 13.45
CA LEU A 48 -14.39 -1.69 13.82
C LEU A 48 -14.01 -0.70 12.69
N LYS A 49 -13.96 0.60 13.02
CA LYS A 49 -13.61 1.67 12.08
C LYS A 49 -12.25 2.26 12.44
N ILE A 50 -11.34 2.29 11.47
CA ILE A 50 -10.02 2.92 11.63
C ILE A 50 -10.16 4.42 11.39
N LYS A 51 -9.72 5.22 12.36
CA LYS A 51 -9.81 6.69 12.32
C LYS A 51 -8.48 7.34 11.97
N ASN A 52 -7.37 6.76 12.45
CA ASN A 52 -6.03 7.23 12.12
C ASN A 52 -5.03 6.08 12.13
N LEU A 53 -4.02 6.19 11.26
CA LEU A 53 -2.87 5.31 11.18
C LEU A 53 -1.60 6.17 11.12
N SER A 54 -0.67 5.95 12.04
CA SER A 54 0.68 6.52 12.02
C SER A 54 1.68 5.37 12.11
N ILE A 55 2.70 5.41 11.25
CA ILE A 55 3.78 4.42 11.22
C ILE A 55 5.07 5.14 11.59
N LYS A 56 5.74 4.66 12.62
CA LYS A 56 6.99 5.20 13.12
C LYS A 56 8.07 4.13 13.15
N ASN A 57 9.32 4.53 12.98
CA ASN A 57 10.45 3.64 13.20
C ASN A 57 10.64 3.33 14.70
N GLU A 58 11.65 2.53 15.04
CA GLU A 58 12.00 2.19 16.43
C GLU A 58 12.37 3.43 17.28
N LYS A 59 12.84 4.51 16.66
CA LYS A 59 13.19 5.79 17.31
C LYS A 59 11.98 6.71 17.52
N GLY A 60 10.79 6.34 17.01
CA GLY A 60 9.58 7.14 17.09
C GLY A 60 9.44 8.22 16.00
N GLU A 61 10.31 8.18 14.98
CA GLU A 61 10.34 9.11 13.86
C GLU A 61 9.44 8.59 12.72
N GLU A 62 8.77 9.49 12.02
CA GLU A 62 8.01 9.19 10.80
C GLU A 62 8.97 9.33 9.60
N ASN A 63 9.50 8.19 9.15
CA ASN A 63 10.39 8.16 8.00
C ASN A 63 9.62 7.70 6.76
N TYR A 64 9.85 8.40 5.66
CA TYR A 64 9.33 8.07 4.35
C TYR A 64 10.45 8.03 3.31
N PRO A 65 10.48 7.04 2.39
CA PRO A 65 9.63 5.85 2.29
C PRO A 65 9.71 4.91 3.50
N VAL A 66 8.76 3.98 3.59
CA VAL A 66 8.68 3.01 4.69
C VAL A 66 9.76 1.94 4.52
N ASP A 67 10.63 1.79 5.51
CA ASP A 67 11.67 0.74 5.54
C ASP A 67 11.19 -0.47 6.35
N MET A 68 10.84 -1.54 5.64
CA MET A 68 10.29 -2.76 6.23
C MET A 68 11.35 -3.76 6.71
N ARG A 69 12.64 -3.46 6.52
CA ARG A 69 13.73 -4.33 7.04
C ARG A 69 13.91 -4.18 8.55
N HIS A 70 13.37 -3.11 9.12
CA HIS A 70 13.45 -2.79 10.54
C HIS A 70 12.07 -2.88 11.18
N LYS A 71 12.02 -3.00 12.51
CA LYS A 71 10.74 -3.00 13.21
C LYS A 71 10.08 -1.63 13.13
N MET A 72 8.75 -1.64 13.14
CA MET A 72 7.96 -0.42 13.09
C MET A 72 6.91 -0.40 14.20
N ASN A 73 6.68 0.79 14.72
CA ASN A 73 5.65 1.09 15.70
C ASN A 73 4.45 1.69 14.96
N LEU A 74 3.38 0.91 14.82
CA LEU A 74 2.13 1.36 14.23
C LEU A 74 1.21 1.83 15.35
N ARG A 75 0.78 3.09 15.28
CA ARG A 75 -0.27 3.64 16.15
C ARG A 75 -1.56 3.77 15.35
N VAL A 76 -2.58 3.05 15.79
CA VAL A 76 -3.89 3.02 15.14
C VAL A 76 -4.93 3.55 16.13
N THR A 77 -5.66 4.60 15.76
CA THR A 77 -6.86 4.98 16.50
C THR A 77 -8.08 4.42 15.80
N SER A 78 -9.00 3.87 16.56
CA SER A 78 -10.17 3.19 16.01
C SER A 78 -11.41 3.43 16.87
N PHE A 79 -12.57 3.11 16.30
CA PHE A 79 -13.84 3.05 17.00
C PHE A 79 -14.46 1.68 16.81
N ASN A 80 -14.72 0.99 17.91
CA ASN A 80 -15.43 -0.28 17.93
C ASN A 80 -16.91 -0.02 18.23
N GLY A 81 -17.76 -0.13 17.22
CA GLY A 81 -19.22 -0.05 17.36
C GLY A 81 -19.90 -1.39 17.67
N GLY A 82 -19.13 -2.47 17.80
CA GLY A 82 -19.61 -3.81 18.10
C GLY A 82 -19.40 -4.21 19.57
N GLY A 83 -19.33 -5.52 19.81
CA GLY A 83 -19.03 -6.10 21.13
C GLY A 83 -17.56 -6.03 21.51
N VAL A 84 -17.21 -6.62 22.66
CA VAL A 84 -15.82 -6.77 23.10
C VAL A 84 -15.10 -7.74 22.15
N LEU A 85 -13.94 -7.33 21.62
CA LEU A 85 -13.11 -8.18 20.76
C LEU A 85 -11.93 -8.71 21.57
N ASN A 86 -11.90 -10.02 21.85
CA ASN A 86 -10.84 -10.63 22.68
C ASN A 86 -9.57 -10.93 21.89
N ASN A 87 -9.71 -11.25 20.61
CA ASN A 87 -8.61 -11.55 19.71
C ASN A 87 -9.03 -11.18 18.30
N ILE A 88 -8.08 -10.70 17.50
CA ILE A 88 -8.33 -10.32 16.11
C ILE A 88 -7.38 -11.11 15.22
N PHE A 89 -7.88 -11.72 14.16
CA PHE A 89 -7.03 -12.27 13.10
C PHE A 89 -7.02 -11.32 11.91
N ALA A 90 -5.88 -11.24 11.22
CA ALA A 90 -5.75 -10.50 9.99
C ALA A 90 -5.27 -11.37 8.85
N ASP A 91 -5.87 -11.14 7.69
CA ASP A 91 -5.44 -11.65 6.41
C ASP A 91 -4.94 -10.46 5.58
N ILE A 92 -3.76 -10.59 4.97
CA ILE A 92 -3.15 -9.51 4.18
C ILE A 92 -2.96 -9.97 2.73
N ASP A 93 -3.52 -9.18 1.83
CA ASP A 93 -3.28 -9.25 0.40
C ASP A 93 -2.31 -8.15 -0.02
N LEU A 94 -1.24 -8.54 -0.71
CA LEU A 94 -0.21 -7.61 -1.19
C LEU A 94 -0.40 -7.32 -2.68
N GLN A 95 -0.19 -6.06 -3.06
CA GLN A 95 -0.21 -5.63 -4.44
C GLN A 95 0.99 -4.71 -4.71
N TYR A 96 1.51 -4.75 -5.93
CA TYR A 96 2.47 -3.76 -6.42
C TYR A 96 1.81 -2.90 -7.51
N PHE A 97 2.19 -1.63 -7.60
CA PHE A 97 1.75 -0.75 -8.69
C PHE A 97 2.78 -0.73 -9.80
N GLY A 98 2.36 -1.04 -11.03
CA GLY A 98 3.27 -1.04 -12.16
C GLY A 98 2.62 -1.43 -13.48
N LYS A 99 3.44 -1.54 -14.53
CA LYS A 99 3.04 -2.14 -15.80
C LYS A 99 3.43 -3.61 -15.82
N LEU A 100 2.53 -4.44 -16.32
CA LEU A 100 2.84 -5.77 -16.80
C LEU A 100 2.98 -5.72 -18.31
N LEU A 101 4.14 -6.14 -18.84
CA LEU A 101 4.43 -6.17 -20.28
C LEU A 101 4.11 -4.82 -20.95
N TRP A 102 3.19 -4.83 -21.91
CA TRP A 102 2.71 -3.67 -22.69
C TRP A 102 1.43 -3.04 -22.12
N GLY A 103 1.01 -3.44 -20.92
CA GLY A 103 -0.23 -3.00 -20.29
C GLY A 103 -0.19 -1.59 -19.70
N SER A 104 -1.35 -1.14 -19.21
CA SER A 104 -1.48 0.09 -18.42
C SER A 104 -0.96 -0.09 -16.99
N CYS A 105 -0.56 1.03 -16.36
CA CYS A 105 -0.23 1.03 -14.93
C CYS A 105 -1.47 0.64 -14.12
N SER A 106 -1.31 -0.34 -13.24
CA SER A 106 -2.38 -0.86 -12.41
C SER A 106 -1.81 -1.58 -11.19
N TRP A 107 -2.68 -1.89 -10.24
CA TRP A 107 -2.37 -2.73 -9.09
C TRP A 107 -2.35 -4.20 -9.50
N HIS A 108 -1.29 -4.90 -9.13
CA HIS A 108 -1.09 -6.31 -9.44
C HIS A 108 -0.88 -7.09 -8.15
N SER A 109 -1.66 -8.14 -7.94
CA SER A 109 -1.55 -8.97 -6.75
C SER A 109 -0.22 -9.75 -6.71
N LEU A 110 0.43 -9.71 -5.56
CA LEU A 110 1.62 -10.49 -5.24
C LEU A 110 1.20 -11.77 -4.50
N PRO A 111 1.54 -12.95 -5.02
CA PRO A 111 1.19 -14.20 -4.36
C PRO A 111 2.03 -14.38 -3.10
N THR A 112 1.40 -14.26 -1.93
CA THR A 112 2.04 -14.52 -0.62
C THR A 112 2.04 -16.00 -0.25
N MET A 113 1.45 -16.87 -1.09
CA MET A 113 1.34 -18.31 -0.89
C MET A 113 0.76 -18.71 0.49
N GLY A 114 -0.13 -17.86 1.03
CA GLY A 114 -0.79 -18.08 2.32
C GLY A 114 0.01 -17.65 3.55
N LEU A 115 1.24 -17.14 3.39
CA LEU A 115 2.10 -16.72 4.52
C LEU A 115 1.51 -15.56 5.35
N LEU A 116 0.62 -14.76 4.76
CA LEU A 116 0.00 -13.61 5.41
C LEU A 116 -1.47 -13.84 5.77
N ARG A 117 -1.83 -15.07 6.14
CA ARG A 117 -3.19 -15.41 6.58
C ARG A 117 -3.23 -15.76 8.06
N ASN A 118 -4.38 -15.52 8.69
CA ASN A 118 -4.64 -15.80 10.11
C ASN A 118 -3.57 -15.20 11.06
N ILE A 119 -3.03 -14.03 10.71
CA ILE A 119 -2.03 -13.37 11.56
C ILE A 119 -2.73 -12.89 12.81
N LYS A 120 -2.31 -13.36 13.98
CA LYS A 120 -2.85 -12.88 15.26
C LYS A 120 -2.47 -11.41 15.45
N GLN A 121 -3.46 -10.54 15.36
CA GLN A 121 -3.37 -9.11 15.65
C GLN A 121 -4.00 -8.83 17.02
N CYS A 122 -3.73 -7.64 17.55
CA CYS A 122 -4.21 -7.16 18.85
C CYS A 122 -3.41 -7.67 20.06
N TYR A 123 -2.25 -7.05 20.28
CA TYR A 123 -1.42 -7.26 21.48
C TYR A 123 -2.02 -6.63 22.76
N ASN A 124 -2.94 -5.66 22.61
CA ASN A 124 -3.60 -4.95 23.72
C ASN A 124 -5.09 -5.29 23.81
N CYS A 125 -5.48 -6.48 23.38
CA CYS A 125 -6.84 -6.97 23.58
C CYS A 125 -7.09 -7.31 25.07
N PRO A 126 -8.34 -7.23 25.55
CA PRO A 126 -9.58 -7.07 24.77
C PRO A 126 -9.87 -5.63 24.32
N LEU A 127 -10.30 -5.46 23.07
CA LEU A 127 -10.74 -4.16 22.53
C LEU A 127 -12.18 -3.88 22.98
N GLN A 128 -12.36 -2.83 23.77
CA GLN A 128 -13.67 -2.45 24.31
C GLN A 128 -14.50 -1.71 23.25
N PRO A 129 -15.84 -1.73 23.34
CA PRO A 129 -16.69 -0.84 22.56
C PRO A 129 -16.32 0.64 22.80
N GLY A 130 -16.38 1.46 21.75
CA GLY A 130 -16.02 2.88 21.78
C GLY A 130 -14.68 3.21 21.13
N ASN A 131 -14.08 4.34 21.51
CA ASN A 131 -12.81 4.79 20.96
C ASN A 131 -11.64 4.02 21.58
N ASN A 132 -10.73 3.55 20.74
CA ASN A 132 -9.56 2.80 21.14
C ASN A 132 -8.29 3.36 20.50
N THR A 133 -7.16 3.14 21.15
CA THR A 133 -5.82 3.40 20.58
C THR A 133 -4.99 2.14 20.72
N LEU A 134 -4.60 1.58 19.59
CA LEU A 134 -3.76 0.41 19.48
C LEU A 134 -2.35 0.85 19.11
N VAL A 135 -1.36 0.27 19.81
CA VAL A 135 0.05 0.41 19.47
C VAL A 135 0.57 -0.99 19.17
N LEU A 136 1.00 -1.20 17.93
CA LEU A 136 1.47 -2.47 17.42
C LEU A 136 2.95 -2.33 17.07
N ASN A 137 3.77 -3.21 17.61
CA ASN A 137 5.17 -3.32 17.25
C ASN A 137 5.28 -4.42 16.21
N PHE A 138 5.43 -4.05 14.94
CA PHE A 138 5.46 -5.01 13.84
C PHE A 138 6.91 -5.32 13.46
N ASP A 139 7.23 -6.60 13.39
CA ASP A 139 8.51 -7.13 12.94
C ASP A 139 8.26 -7.98 11.69
N PHE A 140 8.79 -7.55 10.55
CA PHE A 140 8.64 -8.25 9.28
C PHE A 140 9.65 -9.40 9.12
N SER A 141 10.63 -9.55 10.03
CA SER A 141 11.69 -10.58 9.94
C SER A 141 11.17 -12.01 9.76
N PRO A 142 10.07 -12.45 10.41
CA PRO A 142 9.49 -13.78 10.20
C PRO A 142 8.91 -13.99 8.79
N TYR A 143 8.64 -12.89 8.07
CA TYR A 143 8.08 -12.88 6.72
C TYR A 143 9.15 -12.57 5.68
N SER A 144 10.41 -12.98 5.92
CA SER A 144 11.53 -12.74 5.01
C SER A 144 11.28 -13.13 3.54
N PRO A 145 10.51 -14.18 3.19
CA PRO A 145 10.16 -14.43 1.79
C PRO A 145 9.31 -13.30 1.18
N VAL A 146 8.41 -12.72 1.97
CA VAL A 146 7.57 -11.59 1.59
C VAL A 146 8.39 -10.30 1.48
N ILE A 147 9.32 -10.05 2.42
CA ILE A 147 10.29 -8.94 2.28
C ILE A 147 11.06 -9.10 0.97
N GLY A 148 11.46 -10.32 0.60
CA GLY A 148 12.10 -10.60 -0.68
C GLY A 148 11.28 -10.17 -1.90
N LEU A 149 9.95 -10.35 -1.86
CA LEU A 149 9.04 -9.87 -2.92
C LEU A 149 8.99 -8.34 -2.96
N LEU A 150 9.06 -7.70 -1.79
CA LEU A 150 9.05 -6.24 -1.65
C LEU A 150 10.44 -5.61 -1.89
N ALA A 151 11.50 -6.44 -1.92
CA ALA A 151 12.92 -6.05 -1.87
C ALA A 151 13.36 -5.15 -3.04
N GLY A 152 12.64 -5.19 -4.17
CA GLY A 152 12.91 -4.32 -5.32
C GLY A 152 12.66 -2.84 -5.07
N GLY A 153 12.03 -2.49 -3.93
CA GLY A 153 11.48 -1.16 -3.69
C GLY A 153 10.31 -0.88 -4.63
N GLY A 154 9.55 0.18 -4.36
CA GLY A 154 8.43 0.57 -5.22
C GLY A 154 7.18 0.97 -4.47
N ILE A 155 6.07 1.10 -5.20
CA ILE A 155 4.77 1.45 -4.67
C ILE A 155 3.95 0.18 -4.47
N TYR A 156 3.49 -0.02 -3.24
CA TYR A 156 2.75 -1.21 -2.85
C TYR A 156 1.47 -0.83 -2.13
N ALA A 157 0.51 -1.76 -2.18
CA ALA A 157 -0.69 -1.70 -1.38
C ALA A 157 -0.86 -2.99 -0.59
N MET A 158 -1.44 -2.85 0.59
CA MET A 158 -1.80 -3.94 1.48
C MET A 158 -3.27 -3.81 1.81
N ASP A 159 -4.07 -4.79 1.41
CA ASP A 159 -5.45 -4.91 1.88
C ASP A 159 -5.45 -5.85 3.09
N ILE A 160 -5.79 -5.30 4.25
CA ILE A 160 -5.74 -5.96 5.55
C ILE A 160 -7.19 -6.19 6.00
N VAL A 161 -7.63 -7.44 5.91
CA VAL A 161 -8.95 -7.86 6.37
C VAL A 161 -8.82 -8.37 7.80
N MET A 162 -9.55 -7.77 8.73
CA MET A 162 -9.57 -8.15 10.14
C MET A 162 -10.86 -8.87 10.50
N ARG A 163 -10.73 -9.95 11.28
CA ARG A 163 -11.82 -10.81 11.71
C ARG A 163 -11.77 -11.03 13.21
N ASP A 164 -12.94 -11.16 13.83
CA ASP A 164 -13.02 -11.61 15.21
C ASP A 164 -12.54 -13.06 15.29
N ALA A 165 -11.61 -13.38 16.18
CA ALA A 165 -11.16 -14.76 16.34
C ALA A 165 -12.23 -15.66 16.97
N ASP A 166 -13.12 -15.08 17.79
CA ASP A 166 -14.22 -15.82 18.44
C ASP A 166 -15.35 -16.11 17.42
N ASN A 167 -15.42 -15.32 16.34
CA ASN A 167 -16.27 -15.57 15.18
C ASN A 167 -15.51 -15.29 13.86
N PRO A 168 -14.69 -16.24 13.36
CA PRO A 168 -13.83 -16.03 12.20
C PRO A 168 -14.57 -15.76 10.89
N THR A 169 -15.89 -15.91 10.83
CA THR A 169 -16.67 -15.52 9.65
C THR A 169 -17.01 -14.04 9.64
N ASP A 170 -16.96 -13.38 10.80
CA ASP A 170 -17.30 -11.97 10.96
C ASP A 170 -16.12 -11.08 10.56
N GLU A 171 -16.27 -10.38 9.45
CA GLU A 171 -15.34 -9.35 9.01
C GLU A 171 -15.62 -8.07 9.79
N ILE A 172 -14.73 -7.75 10.73
CA ILE A 172 -14.93 -6.62 11.64
C ILE A 172 -14.34 -5.33 11.10
N ALA A 173 -13.34 -5.40 10.19
CA ALA A 173 -12.74 -4.25 9.52
C ALA A 173 -11.98 -4.66 8.25
N CYS A 174 -11.85 -3.72 7.30
CA CYS A 174 -10.99 -3.85 6.12
C CYS A 174 -10.19 -2.55 5.95
N LEU A 175 -8.87 -2.63 5.98
CA LEU A 175 -7.98 -1.47 5.83
C LEU A 175 -7.07 -1.67 4.62
N ARG A 176 -7.13 -0.75 3.67
CA ARG A 176 -6.14 -0.61 2.61
C ARG A 176 -5.06 0.36 3.06
N VAL A 177 -3.80 -0.01 2.87
CA VAL A 177 -2.64 0.87 3.10
C VAL A 177 -1.80 0.90 1.84
N GLU A 178 -1.57 2.09 1.29
CA GLU A 178 -0.73 2.30 0.11
C GLU A 178 0.51 3.11 0.49
N SER A 179 1.68 2.62 0.09
CA SER A 179 2.94 3.27 0.46
C SER A 179 4.07 2.91 -0.48
N LYS A 180 5.05 3.82 -0.57
CA LYS A 180 6.36 3.54 -1.11
C LYS A 180 7.20 2.82 -0.07
N ILE A 181 7.66 1.63 -0.43
CA ILE A 181 8.56 0.84 0.39
C ILE A 181 9.99 1.03 -0.13
N SER A 182 10.91 1.29 0.80
CA SER A 182 12.35 1.23 0.57
C SER A 182 12.94 -0.01 1.22
N ASN A 183 13.95 -0.58 0.56
CA ASN A 183 14.83 -1.60 1.13
C ASN A 183 16.28 -1.17 1.05
#